data_AF-A0A535X712-F1
#
_entry.id   AF-A0A535X712-F1
#
_cell.length_a   1.000
_cell.length_b   1.000
_cell.length_c   1.000
_cell.angle_alpha   90.00
_cell.angle_beta   90.00
_cell.angle_gamma   90.00
#
_symmetry.space_group_name_H-M   'P 1'
#
loop_
_entity.id
_entity.type
_entity.pdbx_description
1 polymer ?
#
loop_
_entity_poly.entity_id
_entity_poly.type
_entity_poly.pdbx_seq_one_letter_code
_entity_poly.pdbx_strand_id
1 'polypeptide(L)'
;MPIPPIKQPVQALTPPPQVNPQPGEGRTRPHQALTRFPPQKLYETHAVEVQNFSFHPDLPLQTVWGYDGQVPGPTYHARYGEPILVRMVNDLPQNHKGFGIPQIS
;
A
#
# COMPACT_ATOMS: atom_id res chain seq x y z
N MET A 1 -2.95 15.41 -17.24
CA MET A 1 -3.77 14.55 -16.36
C MET A 1 -3.74 15.15 -14.96
N PRO A 2 -4.86 15.17 -14.21
CA PRO A 2 -4.87 15.61 -12.82
C PRO A 2 -4.06 14.66 -11.93
N ILE A 3 -3.53 15.17 -10.82
CA ILE A 3 -2.87 14.35 -9.80
C ILE A 3 -3.95 13.46 -9.14
N PRO A 4 -3.69 12.17 -8.90
CA PRO A 4 -4.61 11.32 -8.15
C PRO A 4 -4.91 11.88 -6.75
N PRO A 5 -6.01 11.48 -6.10
CA PRO A 5 -6.37 11.97 -4.77
C PRO A 5 -5.21 11.85 -3.76
N ILE A 6 -5.02 12.89 -2.95
CA ILE A 6 -3.98 12.89 -1.91
C ILE A 6 -4.40 11.95 -0.78
N LYS A 7 -3.55 10.96 -0.47
CA LYS A 7 -3.77 10.04 0.63
C LYS A 7 -3.74 10.80 1.96
N GLN A 8 -4.75 10.58 2.80
CA GLN A 8 -4.84 11.19 4.13
C GLN A 8 -4.13 10.32 5.18
N PRO A 9 -3.39 10.92 6.12
CA PRO A 9 -2.76 10.17 7.19
C PRO A 9 -3.79 9.66 8.20
N VAL A 10 -3.45 8.57 8.87
CA VAL A 10 -4.21 8.01 9.98
C VAL A 10 -3.57 8.41 11.31
N GLN A 11 -4.36 8.45 12.39
CA GLN A 11 -3.87 8.83 13.72
C GLN A 11 -2.98 7.75 14.35
N ALA A 12 -3.26 6.48 14.05
CA ALA A 12 -2.53 5.33 14.55
C ALA A 12 -2.63 4.18 13.55
N LEU A 13 -1.71 3.22 13.66
CA LEU A 13 -1.73 1.96 12.93
C LEU A 13 -1.94 0.81 13.91
N THR A 14 -2.66 -0.22 13.46
CA THR A 14 -2.98 -1.40 14.30
C THR A 14 -2.47 -2.67 13.63
N PRO A 15 -1.48 -3.38 14.22
CA PRO A 15 -0.76 -3.07 15.47
C PRO A 15 0.15 -1.82 15.37
N PRO A 16 0.60 -1.21 16.46
CA PRO A 16 1.53 -0.08 16.37
C PRO A 16 2.86 -0.45 15.68
N PRO A 17 3.53 0.49 14.99
CA PRO A 17 4.87 0.26 14.44
C PRO A 17 5.87 -0.12 15.52
N GLN A 18 6.78 -1.04 15.21
CA GLN A 18 7.83 -1.46 16.13
C GLN A 18 9.11 -1.80 15.38
N VAL A 19 10.25 -1.67 16.07
CA VAL A 19 11.56 -1.92 15.48
C VAL A 19 11.74 -3.38 15.05
N ASN A 20 11.20 -4.30 15.86
CA ASN A 20 11.26 -5.74 15.66
C ASN A 20 10.13 -6.22 14.73
N PRO A 21 10.32 -7.30 13.96
CA PRO A 21 9.24 -7.87 13.15
C PRO A 21 8.05 -8.32 14.00
N GLN A 22 6.83 -8.10 13.50
CA GLN A 22 5.60 -8.70 14.05
C GLN A 22 5.42 -10.15 13.56
N PRO A 23 4.60 -10.97 14.25
CA PRO A 23 4.16 -12.26 13.73
C PRO A 23 3.54 -12.12 12.33
N GLY A 24 3.98 -12.93 11.37
CA GLY A 24 3.50 -12.91 9.99
C GLY A 24 4.29 -11.99 9.05
N GLU A 25 5.23 -11.19 9.57
CA GLU A 25 6.18 -10.48 8.72
C GLU A 25 7.29 -11.41 8.19
N GLY A 26 7.73 -11.21 6.95
CA GLY A 26 8.82 -12.00 6.35
C GLY A 26 10.21 -11.63 6.90
N ARG A 27 10.36 -10.49 7.58
CA ARG A 27 11.63 -10.05 8.17
C ARG A 27 11.85 -10.76 9.51
N THR A 28 13.09 -11.14 9.81
CA THR A 28 13.43 -11.88 11.05
C THR A 28 14.32 -11.07 12.00
N ARG A 29 14.64 -9.82 11.67
CA ARG A 29 15.54 -8.95 12.43
C ARG A 29 14.97 -7.53 12.52
N PRO A 30 15.45 -6.72 13.50
CA PRO A 30 15.18 -5.29 13.54
C PRO A 30 15.41 -4.64 12.17
N HIS A 31 14.37 -4.02 11.61
CA HIS A 31 14.45 -3.48 10.25
C HIS A 31 13.73 -2.13 10.09
N GLN A 32 12.92 -1.72 11.07
CA GLN A 32 12.32 -0.39 11.09
C GLN A 32 13.21 0.57 11.87
N ALA A 33 13.78 1.57 11.18
CA ALA A 33 14.70 2.55 11.76
C ALA A 33 13.98 3.66 12.57
N LEU A 34 12.97 3.29 13.37
CA LEU A 34 12.08 4.22 14.07
C LEU A 34 12.81 5.19 15.02
N THR A 35 13.96 4.78 15.57
CA THR A 35 14.77 5.61 16.46
C THR A 35 15.60 6.66 15.71
N ARG A 36 15.95 6.40 14.45
CA ARG A 36 16.69 7.33 13.58
C ARG A 36 15.75 8.24 12.79
N PHE A 37 14.59 7.71 12.40
CA PHE A 37 13.60 8.40 11.60
C PHE A 37 12.20 8.19 12.21
N PRO A 38 11.86 8.89 13.31
CA PRO A 38 10.55 8.78 13.92
C PRO A 38 9.48 9.25 12.91
N PRO A 39 8.46 8.43 12.62
CA PRO A 39 7.40 8.82 11.67
C PRO A 39 6.61 10.03 12.17
N GLN A 40 6.46 11.04 11.31
CA GLN A 40 5.62 12.21 11.55
C GLN A 40 4.20 12.02 10.99
N LYS A 41 4.05 11.22 9.94
CA LYS A 41 2.76 10.82 9.37
C LYS A 41 2.70 9.31 9.21
N LEU A 42 1.52 8.76 9.51
CA LEU A 42 1.21 7.36 9.34
C LEU A 42 0.19 7.21 8.22
N TYR A 43 0.38 6.22 7.35
CA TYR A 43 -0.58 5.87 6.31
C TYR A 43 -0.84 4.38 6.35
N GLU A 44 -2.09 4.00 6.06
CA GLU A 44 -2.47 2.62 5.81
C GLU A 44 -3.00 2.52 4.38
N THR A 45 -2.57 1.51 3.65
CA THR A 45 -2.91 1.34 2.23
C THR A 45 -3.13 -0.12 1.92
N HIS A 46 -4.23 -0.38 1.24
CA HIS A 46 -4.68 -1.74 0.95
C HIS A 46 -4.44 -2.05 -0.53
N ALA A 47 -3.67 -3.10 -0.82
CA ALA A 47 -3.65 -3.68 -2.15
C ALA A 47 -4.91 -4.53 -2.31
N VAL A 48 -5.73 -4.18 -3.30
CA VAL A 48 -7.03 -4.79 -3.55
C VAL A 48 -7.22 -5.07 -5.04
N GLU A 49 -8.14 -5.98 -5.34
CA GLU A 49 -8.62 -6.21 -6.69
C GLU A 49 -9.56 -5.09 -7.13
N VAL A 50 -9.32 -4.52 -8.31
CA VAL A 50 -10.20 -3.57 -9.00
C VAL A 50 -10.72 -4.26 -10.25
N GLN A 51 -12.01 -4.59 -10.24
CA GLN A 51 -12.67 -5.27 -11.34
C GLN A 51 -13.12 -4.27 -12.41
N ASN A 52 -13.35 -4.78 -13.63
CA ASN A 52 -13.95 -4.02 -14.72
C ASN A 52 -13.17 -2.77 -15.16
N PHE A 53 -11.83 -2.78 -15.02
CA PHE A 53 -10.99 -1.66 -15.43
C PHE A 53 -10.84 -1.61 -16.96
N SER A 54 -11.11 -0.44 -17.55
CA SER A 54 -10.97 -0.22 -18.99
C SER A 54 -9.63 0.46 -19.28
N PHE A 55 -8.74 -0.24 -19.98
CA PHE A 55 -7.52 0.35 -20.54
C PHE A 55 -7.76 1.07 -21.87
N HIS A 56 -8.74 0.59 -22.63
CA HIS A 56 -9.12 1.12 -23.94
C HIS A 56 -10.58 0.75 -24.23
N PRO A 57 -11.37 1.62 -24.89
CA PRO A 57 -12.77 1.33 -25.23
C PRO A 57 -12.96 0.05 -26.07
N ASP A 58 -12.00 -0.25 -26.96
CA ASP A 58 -12.06 -1.42 -27.85
C ASP A 58 -11.49 -2.70 -27.23
N LEU A 59 -10.99 -2.66 -25.99
CA LEU A 59 -10.45 -3.83 -25.31
C LEU A 59 -11.43 -4.34 -24.24
N PRO A 60 -11.48 -5.66 -23.98
CA PRO A 60 -12.29 -6.19 -22.89
C PRO A 60 -11.85 -5.60 -21.55
N LEU A 61 -12.82 -5.34 -20.68
CA LEU A 61 -12.55 -4.91 -19.31
C LEU A 61 -11.68 -5.94 -18.59
N GLN A 62 -10.73 -5.45 -17.81
CA GLN A 62 -9.76 -6.28 -17.11
C GLN A 62 -9.91 -6.14 -15.60
N THR A 63 -9.58 -7.21 -14.89
CA THR A 63 -9.25 -7.12 -13.47
C THR A 63 -7.81 -6.63 -13.32
N VAL A 64 -7.61 -5.63 -12.48
CA VAL A 64 -6.29 -5.08 -12.14
C VAL A 64 -6.13 -5.02 -10.63
N TRP A 65 -4.89 -4.87 -10.15
CA TRP A 65 -4.62 -4.68 -8.72
C TRP A 65 -4.24 -3.22 -8.47
N GLY A 66 -4.94 -2.60 -7.52
CA GLY A 66 -4.81 -1.19 -7.21
C GLY A 66 -4.57 -0.98 -5.72
N TYR A 67 -4.10 0.21 -5.38
CA TYR A 67 -3.98 0.64 -3.99
C TYR A 67 -5.21 1.46 -3.62
N ASP A 68 -5.85 1.11 -2.50
CA ASP A 68 -7.09 1.70 -2.01
C ASP A 68 -8.21 1.73 -3.07
N GLY A 69 -8.30 0.67 -3.88
CA GLY A 69 -9.33 0.51 -4.92
C GLY A 69 -9.17 1.44 -6.12
N GLN A 70 -8.02 2.10 -6.27
CA GLN A 70 -7.78 3.08 -7.33
C GLN A 70 -6.60 2.70 -8.22
N VAL A 71 -6.71 3.05 -9.51
CA VAL A 71 -5.66 2.88 -10.52
C VAL A 71 -5.57 4.15 -11.38
N PRO A 72 -4.50 4.97 -11.23
CA PRO A 72 -3.41 4.82 -10.25
C PRO A 72 -3.90 5.00 -8.80
N GLY A 73 -3.15 4.44 -7.85
CA GLY A 73 -3.41 4.62 -6.43
C GLY A 73 -3.26 6.07 -5.96
N PRO A 74 -3.67 6.38 -4.72
CA PRO A 74 -3.61 7.72 -4.18
C PRO A 74 -2.17 8.22 -4.03
N THR A 75 -2.00 9.54 -4.05
CA THR A 75 -0.69 10.20 -4.00
C THR A 75 -0.28 10.49 -2.56
N TYR A 76 0.91 10.07 -2.16
CA TYR A 76 1.54 10.52 -0.91
C TYR A 76 2.18 11.89 -1.11
N HIS A 77 1.72 12.88 -0.36
CA HIS A 77 2.32 14.21 -0.35
C HIS A 77 3.14 14.40 0.92
N ALA A 78 4.46 14.22 0.81
CA ALA A 78 5.43 14.37 1.88
C ALA A 78 6.49 15.41 1.54
N ARG A 79 7.09 16.02 2.55
CA ARG A 79 8.18 17.00 2.39
C ARG A 79 9.52 16.41 2.83
N TYR A 80 10.61 16.96 2.32
CA TYR A 80 11.94 16.63 2.82
C TYR A 80 12.03 16.92 4.33
N GLY A 81 12.61 16.01 5.10
CA GLY A 81 12.69 16.12 6.56
C GLY A 81 11.42 15.68 7.31
N GLU A 82 10.41 15.16 6.61
CA GLU A 82 9.21 14.55 7.19
C GLU A 82 9.22 13.03 6.96
N PRO A 83 9.81 12.23 7.85
CA PRO A 83 9.70 10.78 7.77
C PRO A 83 8.23 10.37 7.83
N ILE A 84 7.79 9.54 6.88
CA ILE A 84 6.46 8.94 6.87
C ILE A 84 6.60 7.44 7.03
N LEU A 85 5.58 6.81 7.62
CA LEU A 85 5.46 5.36 7.65
C LEU A 85 4.19 4.95 6.93
N VAL A 86 4.34 4.03 5.98
CA VAL A 86 3.23 3.45 5.23
C VAL A 86 3.11 1.99 5.62
N ARG A 87 1.93 1.61 6.12
CA ARG A 87 1.54 0.21 6.24
C ARG A 87 0.85 -0.24 4.97
N MET A 88 1.39 -1.28 4.36
CA MET A 88 0.78 -1.94 3.22
C MET A 88 0.06 -3.19 3.72
N VAL A 89 -1.24 -3.27 3.48
CA VAL A 89 -2.08 -4.44 3.77
C VAL A 89 -2.35 -5.14 2.45
N ASN A 90 -2.14 -6.46 2.40
CA ASN A 90 -2.39 -7.26 1.22
C ASN A 90 -3.73 -7.97 1.35
N ASP A 91 -4.76 -7.41 0.72
CA ASP A 91 -6.11 -7.98 0.67
C ASP A 91 -6.39 -8.64 -0.69
N LEU A 92 -5.35 -8.96 -1.46
CA LEU A 92 -5.48 -9.63 -2.75
C LEU A 92 -5.95 -11.08 -2.58
N PRO A 93 -6.74 -11.62 -3.53
CA PRO A 93 -7.23 -12.98 -3.44
C PRO A 93 -6.09 -14.00 -3.50
N GLN A 94 -6.01 -14.87 -2.50
CA GLN A 94 -4.98 -15.92 -2.43
C GLN A 94 -5.15 -17.00 -3.51
N ASN A 95 -6.37 -17.18 -4.02
CA ASN A 95 -6.72 -18.16 -5.05
C ASN A 95 -6.72 -17.56 -6.46
N HIS A 96 -5.92 -16.51 -6.70
CA HIS A 96 -5.78 -15.90 -8.02
C HIS A 96 -5.34 -16.91 -9.08
N LYS A 97 -5.96 -16.85 -10.26
CA LYS A 97 -5.58 -17.62 -11.45
C LYS A 97 -5.20 -16.65 -12.56
N GLY A 98 -3.98 -16.75 -13.06
CA GLY A 98 -3.50 -15.91 -14.16
C GLY A 98 -2.09 -15.40 -13.90
N PHE A 99 -1.77 -14.26 -14.52
CA PHE A 99 -0.49 -13.59 -14.33
C PHE A 99 -0.50 -12.75 -13.04
N GLY A 100 0.65 -12.70 -12.35
CA GLY A 100 0.80 -12.02 -11.06
C GLY A 100 0.72 -12.97 -9.87
N ILE A 101 1.54 -12.71 -8.84
CA ILE A 101 1.49 -13.40 -7.55
C ILE A 101 0.88 -12.42 -6.55
N PRO A 102 -0.18 -12.78 -5.80
CA PRO A 102 -0.89 -11.87 -4.89
C PRO A 102 -0.07 -11.58 -3.64
N GLN A 103 1.07 -10.92 -3.83
CA GLN A 103 2.04 -10.57 -2.81
C GLN A 103 2.56 -9.14 -3.01
N ILE A 104 2.89 -8.49 -1.90
CA ILE A 104 3.60 -7.22 -1.85
C ILE A 104 4.99 -7.53 -1.30
N SER A 105 6.05 -7.10 -1.99
CA SER A 105 7.44 -7.33 -1.58
C SER A 105 8.00 -6.26 -0.65
#